data_AF-A0A8H4V499-F1
#
_entry.id   AF-A0A8H4V499-F1
#
_cell.length_a   1.000
_cell.length_b   1.000
_cell.length_c   1.000
_cell.angle_alpha   90.00
_cell.angle_beta   90.00
_cell.angle_gamma   90.00
#
_symmetry.space_group_name_H-M   'P 1'
#
loop_
_entity.id
_entity.type
_entity.pdbx_description
1 polymer ?
#
loop_
_entity_poly.entity_id
_entity_poly.type
_entity_poly.pdbx_seq_one_letter_code
_entity_poly.pdbx_strand_id
1 'polypeptide(L)'
;GNTDEDFVPESLWHKRQRLLTKTVGIAIKLGELYADEHVLDPDSSQKHLIWAVETALKEFRRRKDEGVKPGEGDWLSPEQMGGAMESLGRDYERKDQFHLAIPLFFQALRLCETPCHRPVIMNNLAASFAQHPIFIPAANGPSEMTKELQDPAMPATRKDCLEAAQNWAKNAYKHAKDVTGNDRTAECDEACAVALVNWGDVAVMLGNNDLARKKYRQCIEMAGKLELPHVVKQARSGLAKLTSK
;
A
#
# COMPACT_ATOMS: atom_id res chain seq x y z
N GLY A 1 17.07 -32.38 -42.15
CA GLY A 1 16.56 -33.03 -40.93
C GLY A 1 16.08 -31.93 -40.02
N ASN A 2 14.77 -31.76 -39.93
CA ASN A 2 14.17 -30.87 -38.94
C ASN A 2 14.25 -31.63 -37.62
N THR A 3 14.98 -31.10 -36.64
CA THR A 3 14.90 -31.57 -35.26
C THR A 3 13.52 -31.17 -34.76
N ASP A 4 12.61 -32.15 -34.69
CA ASP A 4 11.40 -32.04 -33.89
C ASP A 4 11.83 -31.52 -32.52
N GLU A 5 11.41 -30.29 -32.19
CA GLU A 5 11.48 -29.80 -30.82
C GLU A 5 10.68 -30.81 -29.98
N ASP A 6 11.39 -31.60 -29.17
CA ASP A 6 10.80 -32.64 -28.32
C ASP A 6 9.60 -32.07 -27.57
N PHE A 7 8.39 -32.47 -27.96
CA PHE A 7 7.17 -32.11 -27.29
C PHE A 7 7.20 -32.72 -25.88
N VAL A 8 7.53 -31.91 -24.87
CA VAL A 8 7.44 -32.30 -23.47
C VAL A 8 6.00 -32.08 -23.01
N PRO A 9 5.22 -33.14 -22.69
CA PRO A 9 3.84 -32.99 -22.25
C PRO A 9 3.76 -32.17 -20.95
N GLU A 10 2.83 -31.20 -20.88
CA GLU A 10 2.60 -30.39 -19.68
C GLU A 10 2.26 -31.31 -18.48
N SER A 11 3.04 -31.23 -17.41
CA SER A 11 2.75 -31.98 -16.19
C SER A 11 1.47 -31.45 -15.52
N LEU A 12 0.77 -32.30 -14.75
CA LEU A 12 -0.40 -31.87 -13.97
C LEU A 12 -0.07 -30.71 -13.02
N TRP A 13 1.14 -30.72 -12.44
CA TRP A 13 1.61 -29.66 -11.55
C TRP A 13 1.89 -28.36 -12.31
N HIS A 14 2.51 -28.42 -13.49
CA HIS A 14 2.68 -27.25 -14.36
C HIS A 14 1.33 -26.63 -14.71
N LYS A 15 0.37 -27.46 -15.15
CA LYS A 15 -0.97 -26.99 -15.52
C LYS A 15 -1.71 -26.34 -14.36
N ARG A 16 -1.72 -27.00 -13.19
CA ARG A 16 -2.30 -26.45 -11.96
C ARG A 16 -1.67 -25.10 -11.63
N GLN A 17 -0.34 -25.04 -11.66
CA GLN A 17 0.44 -23.87 -11.31
C GLN A 17 0.10 -22.68 -12.20
N ARG A 18 0.17 -22.87 -13.51
CA ARG A 18 -0.15 -21.86 -14.52
C ARG A 18 -1.57 -21.33 -14.39
N LEU A 19 -2.54 -22.21 -14.16
CA LEU A 19 -3.95 -21.82 -13.98
C LEU A 19 -4.14 -21.04 -12.68
N LEU A 20 -3.56 -21.50 -11.57
CA LEU A 20 -3.71 -20.85 -10.27
C LEU A 20 -3.11 -19.44 -10.26
N THR A 21 -1.91 -19.25 -10.83
CA THR A 21 -1.29 -17.91 -10.97
C THR A 21 -2.17 -16.97 -11.79
N LYS A 22 -2.75 -17.45 -12.90
CA LYS A 22 -3.67 -16.64 -13.71
C LYS A 22 -4.94 -16.28 -12.95
N THR A 23 -5.55 -17.22 -12.23
CA THR A 23 -6.77 -16.96 -11.45
C THR A 23 -6.51 -15.95 -10.32
N VAL A 24 -5.38 -16.08 -9.62
CA VAL A 24 -4.97 -15.10 -8.59
C VAL A 24 -4.78 -13.71 -9.21
N GLY A 25 -4.06 -13.60 -10.34
CA GLY A 25 -3.89 -12.34 -11.05
C GLY A 25 -5.21 -11.71 -11.50
N ILE A 26 -6.13 -12.51 -12.05
CA ILE A 26 -7.47 -12.06 -12.45
C ILE A 26 -8.27 -11.58 -11.23
N ALA A 27 -8.23 -12.32 -10.12
CA ALA A 27 -8.94 -11.92 -8.90
C ALA A 27 -8.42 -10.59 -8.34
N ILE A 28 -7.11 -10.32 -8.39
CA ILE A 28 -6.55 -9.02 -8.01
C ILE A 28 -7.13 -7.91 -8.90
N LYS A 29 -7.14 -8.11 -10.22
CA LYS A 29 -7.66 -7.13 -11.17
C LYS A 29 -9.17 -6.90 -11.06
N LEU A 30 -9.95 -7.95 -10.77
CA LEU A 30 -11.37 -7.80 -10.45
C LEU A 30 -11.55 -7.01 -9.16
N GLY A 31 -10.73 -7.30 -8.14
CA GLY A 31 -10.69 -6.54 -6.90
C GLY A 31 -10.48 -5.04 -7.12
N GLU A 32 -9.40 -4.69 -7.82
CA GLU A 32 -9.09 -3.31 -8.18
C GLU A 32 -10.21 -2.64 -8.99
N LEU A 33 -10.81 -3.35 -9.96
CA LEU A 33 -11.91 -2.84 -10.78
C LEU A 33 -13.16 -2.56 -9.95
N TYR A 34 -13.55 -3.47 -9.06
CA TYR A 34 -14.73 -3.29 -8.22
C TYR A 34 -14.57 -2.15 -7.21
N ALA A 35 -13.33 -1.86 -6.81
CA ALA A 35 -13.02 -0.72 -5.94
C ALA A 35 -13.01 0.63 -6.66
N ASP A 36 -13.04 0.65 -8.00
CA ASP A 36 -12.98 1.88 -8.78
C ASP A 36 -14.21 2.77 -8.53
N GLU A 37 -14.01 4.08 -8.56
CA GLU A 37 -15.05 5.08 -8.28
C GLU A 37 -16.23 5.05 -9.27
N HIS A 38 -16.05 4.42 -10.44
CA HIS A 38 -17.09 4.26 -11.44
C HIS A 38 -17.91 2.97 -11.25
N VAL A 39 -17.41 1.99 -10.48
CA VAL A 39 -18.08 0.70 -10.23
C VAL A 39 -18.68 0.65 -8.83
N LEU A 40 -17.92 1.07 -7.81
CA LEU A 40 -18.35 1.20 -6.41
C LEU A 40 -19.00 -0.08 -5.83
N ASP A 41 -18.34 -1.23 -5.98
CA ASP A 41 -18.74 -2.49 -5.35
C ASP A 41 -17.68 -2.96 -4.32
N PRO A 42 -17.66 -2.33 -3.12
CA PRO A 42 -16.64 -2.59 -2.11
C PRO A 42 -16.72 -4.00 -1.50
N ASP A 43 -17.84 -4.69 -1.64
CA ASP A 43 -17.99 -6.06 -1.14
C ASP A 43 -17.41 -7.06 -2.14
N SER A 44 -17.66 -6.88 -3.43
CA SER A 44 -17.02 -7.69 -4.46
C SER A 44 -15.51 -7.42 -4.52
N SER A 45 -15.08 -6.16 -4.39
CA SER A 45 -13.64 -5.83 -4.29
C SER A 45 -12.95 -6.66 -3.21
N GLN A 46 -13.46 -6.54 -1.97
CA GLN A 46 -12.86 -7.18 -0.81
C GLN A 46 -12.83 -8.71 -0.94
N LYS A 47 -13.93 -9.32 -1.41
CA LYS A 47 -14.00 -10.77 -1.60
C LYS A 47 -12.91 -11.29 -2.55
N HIS A 48 -12.69 -10.62 -3.68
CA HIS A 48 -11.69 -11.04 -4.66
C HIS A 48 -10.27 -10.82 -4.15
N LEU A 49 -9.99 -9.69 -3.50
CA LEU A 49 -8.66 -9.37 -2.97
C LEU A 49 -8.27 -10.30 -1.81
N ILE A 50 -9.19 -10.57 -0.87
CA ILE A 50 -8.96 -11.54 0.21
C ILE A 50 -8.66 -12.92 -0.37
N TRP A 51 -9.50 -13.40 -1.30
CA TRP A 51 -9.31 -14.70 -1.91
C TRP A 51 -7.96 -14.81 -2.62
N ALA A 52 -7.56 -13.77 -3.37
CA ALA A 52 -6.28 -13.74 -4.08
C ALA A 52 -5.08 -13.83 -3.12
N VAL A 53 -5.04 -12.97 -2.10
CA VAL A 53 -3.93 -12.93 -1.13
C VAL A 53 -3.88 -14.21 -0.30
N GLU A 54 -5.01 -14.71 0.19
CA GLU A 54 -5.05 -15.96 0.94
C GLU A 54 -4.60 -17.14 0.09
N THR A 55 -5.05 -17.21 -1.17
CA THR A 55 -4.67 -18.31 -2.08
C THR A 55 -3.17 -18.28 -2.37
N ALA A 56 -2.62 -17.09 -2.61
CA ALA A 56 -1.18 -16.92 -2.78
C ALA A 56 -0.39 -17.33 -1.53
N LEU A 57 -0.81 -16.92 -0.34
CA LEU A 57 -0.17 -17.32 0.94
C LEU A 57 -0.26 -18.82 1.20
N LYS A 58 -1.41 -19.44 0.91
CA LYS A 58 -1.62 -20.88 1.04
C LYS A 58 -0.66 -21.64 0.12
N GLU A 59 -0.46 -21.18 -1.12
CA GLU A 59 0.48 -21.80 -2.04
C GLU A 59 1.94 -21.59 -1.62
N PHE A 60 2.32 -20.39 -1.13
CA PHE A 60 3.64 -20.17 -0.53
C PHE A 60 3.91 -21.13 0.64
N ARG A 61 2.93 -21.31 1.53
CA ARG A 61 3.03 -22.25 2.66
C ARG A 61 3.18 -23.69 2.17
N ARG A 62 2.36 -24.12 1.20
CA ARG A 62 2.46 -25.47 0.62
C ARG A 62 3.84 -25.73 0.01
N ARG A 63 4.38 -24.78 -0.76
CA ARG A 63 5.72 -24.89 -1.35
C ARG A 63 6.82 -24.92 -0.29
N LYS A 64 6.66 -24.18 0.81
CA LYS A 64 7.58 -24.22 1.95
C LYS A 64 7.55 -25.58 2.66
N ASP A 65 6.36 -26.12 2.90
CA ASP A 65 6.18 -27.32 3.73
C ASP A 65 6.46 -28.61 2.93
N GLU A 66 6.07 -28.64 1.65
CA GLU A 66 6.12 -29.84 0.81
C GLU A 66 7.15 -29.80 -0.33
N GLY A 67 7.80 -28.65 -0.52
CA GLY A 67 8.66 -28.38 -1.68
C GLY A 67 7.89 -28.14 -2.98
N VAL A 68 8.66 -27.75 -4.00
CA VAL A 68 8.20 -27.63 -5.39
C VAL A 68 8.11 -29.02 -6.00
N LYS A 69 6.96 -29.37 -6.58
CA LYS A 69 6.73 -30.71 -7.14
C LYS A 69 7.42 -30.86 -8.50
N PRO A 70 7.73 -32.08 -8.95
CA PRO A 70 8.38 -32.30 -10.25
C PRO A 70 7.59 -31.67 -11.41
N GLY A 71 8.26 -30.82 -12.19
CA GLY A 71 7.66 -30.09 -13.31
C GLY A 71 6.69 -28.98 -12.90
N GLU A 72 6.57 -28.65 -11.61
CA GLU A 72 5.82 -27.48 -11.15
C GLU A 72 6.58 -26.20 -11.52
N GLY A 73 5.92 -25.26 -12.21
CA GLY A 73 6.52 -24.00 -12.65
C GLY A 73 6.70 -22.97 -11.52
N ASP A 74 7.16 -21.78 -11.90
CA ASP A 74 7.33 -20.65 -10.97
C ASP A 74 6.00 -20.18 -10.38
N TRP A 75 6.07 -19.68 -9.14
CA TRP A 75 4.95 -19.02 -8.45
C TRP A 75 5.02 -17.50 -8.65
N LEU A 76 4.27 -16.74 -7.85
CA LEU A 76 4.35 -15.29 -7.81
C LEU A 76 5.72 -14.83 -7.32
N SER A 77 6.26 -13.80 -7.98
CA SER A 77 7.44 -13.09 -7.49
C SER A 77 7.14 -12.33 -6.19
N PRO A 78 8.18 -11.93 -5.41
CA PRO A 78 8.02 -11.02 -4.28
C PRO A 78 7.20 -9.78 -4.63
N GLU A 79 7.49 -9.12 -5.75
CA GLU A 79 6.81 -7.89 -6.21
C GLU A 79 5.33 -8.16 -6.51
N GLN A 80 5.02 -9.28 -7.18
CA GLN A 80 3.64 -9.65 -7.46
C GLN A 80 2.86 -9.91 -6.17
N MET A 81 3.49 -10.54 -5.19
CA MET A 81 2.88 -10.74 -3.88
C MET A 81 2.73 -9.42 -3.10
N GLY A 82 3.74 -8.55 -3.17
CA GLY A 82 3.73 -7.23 -2.56
C GLY A 82 2.60 -6.36 -3.11
N GLY A 83 2.44 -6.32 -4.44
CA GLY A 83 1.36 -5.59 -5.10
C GLY A 83 -0.03 -6.15 -4.77
N ALA A 84 -0.17 -7.47 -4.63
CA ALA A 84 -1.41 -8.08 -4.16
C ALA A 84 -1.77 -7.64 -2.74
N MET A 85 -0.79 -7.62 -1.84
CA MET A 85 -0.97 -7.16 -0.46
C MET A 85 -1.25 -5.67 -0.37
N GLU A 86 -0.59 -4.84 -1.17
CA GLU A 86 -0.91 -3.41 -1.24
C GLU A 86 -2.33 -3.18 -1.73
N SER A 87 -2.77 -3.91 -2.76
CA SER A 87 -4.13 -3.79 -3.30
C SER A 87 -5.19 -4.10 -2.24
N LEU A 88 -5.00 -5.20 -1.49
CA LEU A 88 -5.86 -5.53 -0.35
C LEU A 88 -5.73 -4.51 0.79
N GLY A 89 -4.53 -4.00 1.06
CA GLY A 89 -4.28 -2.96 2.06
C GLY A 89 -5.04 -1.66 1.74
N ARG A 90 -5.02 -1.22 0.48
CA ARG A 90 -5.78 -0.05 0.00
C ARG A 90 -7.28 -0.27 0.09
N ASP A 91 -7.75 -1.50 -0.11
CA ASP A 91 -9.17 -1.83 0.07
C ASP A 91 -9.60 -1.70 1.54
N TYR A 92 -8.80 -2.23 2.46
CA TYR A 92 -9.01 -2.02 3.89
C TYR A 92 -8.92 -0.54 4.30
N GLU A 93 -7.97 0.20 3.75
CA GLU A 93 -7.82 1.64 4.00
C GLU A 93 -9.08 2.42 3.58
N ARG A 94 -9.64 2.17 2.38
CA ARG A 94 -10.89 2.81 1.91
C ARG A 94 -12.10 2.50 2.79
N LYS A 95 -12.07 1.41 3.55
CA LYS A 95 -13.13 0.99 4.49
C LYS A 95 -12.82 1.39 5.94
N ASP A 96 -11.84 2.28 6.16
CA ASP A 96 -11.35 2.71 7.48
C ASP A 96 -10.82 1.57 8.37
N GLN A 97 -10.48 0.42 7.77
CA GLN A 97 -9.94 -0.76 8.45
C GLN A 97 -8.42 -0.70 8.57
N PHE A 98 -7.89 0.41 9.09
CA PHE A 98 -6.45 0.70 9.12
C PHE A 98 -5.61 -0.35 9.87
N HIS A 99 -6.18 -0.98 10.90
CA HIS A 99 -5.54 -2.08 11.63
C HIS A 99 -5.23 -3.31 10.76
N LEU A 100 -5.99 -3.51 9.67
CA LEU A 100 -5.73 -4.55 8.67
C LEU A 100 -4.84 -4.05 7.52
N ALA A 101 -4.97 -2.77 7.16
CA ALA A 101 -4.19 -2.16 6.08
C ALA A 101 -2.70 -2.03 6.42
N ILE A 102 -2.37 -1.56 7.63
CA ILE A 102 -0.98 -1.27 8.03
C ILE A 102 -0.05 -2.50 7.93
N PRO A 103 -0.40 -3.68 8.48
CA PRO A 103 0.44 -4.87 8.35
C PRO A 103 0.67 -5.29 6.90
N LEU A 104 -0.34 -5.13 6.03
CA LEU A 104 -0.23 -5.44 4.60
C LEU A 104 0.71 -4.47 3.89
N PHE A 105 0.63 -3.17 4.17
CA PHE A 105 1.55 -2.18 3.61
C PHE A 105 2.99 -2.40 4.09
N PHE A 106 3.19 -2.80 5.35
CA PHE A 106 4.52 -3.19 5.81
C PHE A 106 5.08 -4.39 5.03
N GLN A 107 4.26 -5.41 4.78
CA GLN A 107 4.70 -6.57 4.01
C GLN A 107 4.92 -6.22 2.53
N ALA A 108 4.06 -5.39 1.94
CA ALA A 108 4.25 -4.88 0.59
C ALA A 108 5.57 -4.09 0.46
N LEU A 109 5.88 -3.21 1.42
CA LEU A 109 7.12 -2.43 1.44
C LEU A 109 8.38 -3.31 1.58
N ARG A 110 8.28 -4.42 2.32
CA ARG A 110 9.37 -5.41 2.45
C ARG A 110 9.63 -6.15 1.13
N LEU A 111 8.58 -6.40 0.35
CA LEU A 111 8.63 -7.12 -0.92
C LEU A 111 8.82 -6.19 -2.14
N CYS A 112 8.88 -4.88 -1.93
CA CYS A 112 8.97 -3.89 -3.00
C CYS A 112 10.43 -3.58 -3.35
N GLU A 113 10.85 -4.02 -4.53
CA GLU A 113 12.19 -3.76 -5.07
C GLU A 113 12.25 -2.48 -5.92
N THR A 114 11.12 -1.99 -6.44
CA THR A 114 11.07 -0.82 -7.32
C THR A 114 11.27 0.50 -6.56
N PRO A 115 12.32 1.30 -6.84
CA PRO A 115 12.62 2.52 -6.09
C PRO A 115 11.50 3.57 -6.08
N CYS A 116 10.79 3.77 -7.19
CA CYS A 116 9.69 4.74 -7.28
C CYS A 116 8.40 4.29 -6.59
N HIS A 117 8.18 2.98 -6.49
CA HIS A 117 6.97 2.43 -5.89
C HIS A 117 7.09 2.36 -4.35
N ARG A 118 8.31 2.24 -3.80
CA ARG A 118 8.53 2.26 -2.34
C ARG A 118 7.92 3.51 -1.67
N PRO A 119 8.14 4.75 -2.16
CA PRO A 119 7.45 5.94 -1.67
C PRO A 119 5.92 5.90 -1.73
N VAL A 120 5.33 5.21 -2.72
CA VAL A 120 3.87 5.05 -2.82
C VAL A 120 3.35 4.28 -1.60
N ILE A 121 3.97 3.14 -1.29
CA ILE A 121 3.60 2.33 -0.13
C ILE A 121 3.86 3.10 1.18
N MET A 122 4.93 3.90 1.26
CA MET A 122 5.19 4.77 2.41
C MET A 122 4.13 5.86 2.59
N ASN A 123 3.58 6.39 1.49
CA ASN A 123 2.47 7.35 1.55
C ASN A 123 1.18 6.68 2.06
N ASN A 124 0.89 5.44 1.66
CA ASN A 124 -0.24 4.68 2.19
C ASN A 124 -0.07 4.43 3.70
N LEU A 125 1.14 4.07 4.16
CA LEU A 125 1.44 3.97 5.59
C LEU A 125 1.23 5.31 6.31
N ALA A 126 1.69 6.42 5.73
CA ALA A 126 1.50 7.74 6.32
C ALA A 126 0.01 8.08 6.48
N ALA A 127 -0.78 7.88 5.42
CA ALA A 127 -2.23 8.13 5.45
C ALA A 127 -2.95 7.21 6.43
N SER A 128 -2.60 5.92 6.46
CA SER A 128 -3.19 4.94 7.37
C SER A 128 -2.86 5.22 8.84
N PHE A 129 -1.62 5.54 9.18
CA PHE A 129 -1.28 5.97 10.55
C PHE A 129 -1.95 7.29 10.93
N ALA A 130 -2.04 8.23 9.98
CA ALA A 130 -2.72 9.51 10.20
C ALA A 130 -4.21 9.33 10.49
N GLN A 131 -4.85 8.28 9.97
CA GLN A 131 -6.28 8.05 10.14
C GLN A 131 -6.59 6.93 11.14
N HIS A 132 -5.59 6.17 11.59
CA HIS A 132 -5.79 5.05 12.50
C HIS A 132 -6.55 5.50 13.75
N PRO A 133 -7.77 4.99 13.98
CA PRO A 133 -8.53 5.29 15.17
C PRO A 133 -7.76 4.66 16.32
N ILE A 134 -7.48 5.45 17.34
CA ILE A 134 -7.00 4.85 18.56
C ILE A 134 -8.21 4.43 19.33
N PHE A 135 -8.29 3.14 19.53
CA PHE A 135 -9.20 2.55 20.47
C PHE A 135 -8.86 3.13 21.83
N ILE A 136 -9.57 4.18 22.23
CA ILE A 136 -9.66 4.58 23.63
C ILE A 136 -10.39 3.40 24.26
N PRO A 137 -9.76 2.60 25.14
CA PRO A 137 -10.52 1.61 25.88
C PRO A 137 -11.66 2.37 26.55
N ALA A 138 -12.90 1.90 26.36
CA ALA A 138 -14.02 2.40 27.15
C ALA A 138 -13.61 2.39 28.64
N ALA A 139 -14.26 3.20 29.48
CA ALA A 139 -13.93 3.38 30.90
C ALA A 139 -13.78 2.07 31.73
N ASN A 140 -14.13 0.92 31.14
CA ASN A 140 -13.75 -0.41 31.59
C ASN A 140 -12.51 -0.83 30.78
N GLY A 141 -11.32 -0.70 31.39
CA GLY A 141 -10.01 -0.87 30.74
C GLY A 141 -9.85 -2.09 29.80
N PRO A 142 -8.75 -2.15 29.02
CA PRO A 142 -8.58 -3.14 27.96
C PRO A 142 -8.86 -4.55 28.49
N SER A 143 -9.81 -5.26 27.87
CA SER A 143 -10.05 -6.67 28.17
C SER A 143 -8.76 -7.44 27.92
N GLU A 144 -8.52 -8.53 28.65
CA GLU A 144 -7.28 -9.32 28.49
C GLU A 144 -7.04 -9.73 27.03
N MET A 145 -8.10 -9.94 26.26
CA MET A 145 -8.06 -10.22 24.82
C MET A 145 -7.51 -9.07 23.96
N THR A 146 -7.68 -7.81 24.38
CA THR A 146 -7.09 -6.64 23.69
C THR A 146 -5.62 -6.38 24.05
N LYS A 147 -5.13 -6.91 25.18
CA LYS A 147 -3.71 -6.81 25.55
C LYS A 147 -2.83 -7.75 24.71
N GLU A 148 -3.34 -8.91 24.34
CA GLU A 148 -2.60 -9.88 23.51
C GLU A 148 -2.50 -9.46 22.03
N LEU A 149 -3.38 -8.56 21.57
CA LEU A 149 -3.37 -7.99 20.22
C LEU A 149 -2.50 -6.73 20.10
N GLN A 150 -1.98 -6.21 21.21
CA GLN A 150 -1.07 -5.07 21.20
C GLN A 150 0.32 -5.55 20.82
N ASP A 151 0.67 -5.44 19.54
CA ASP A 151 2.06 -5.49 19.11
C ASP A 151 2.80 -4.31 19.78
N PRO A 152 3.80 -4.55 20.64
CA PRO A 152 4.53 -3.47 21.32
C PRO A 152 5.28 -2.56 20.34
N ALA A 153 5.44 -2.94 19.07
CA ALA A 153 5.99 -2.10 18.01
C ALA A 153 4.97 -1.13 17.39
N MET A 154 3.67 -1.29 17.66
CA MET A 154 2.63 -0.41 17.14
C MET A 154 2.41 0.82 18.03
N PRO A 155 2.18 2.02 17.46
CA PRO A 155 1.93 3.23 18.22
C PRO A 155 0.73 3.09 19.18
N ALA A 156 0.92 3.50 20.44
CA ALA A 156 -0.09 3.32 21.49
C ALA A 156 -1.02 4.54 21.65
N THR A 157 -0.56 5.75 21.31
CA THR A 157 -1.33 6.98 21.49
C THR A 157 -1.52 7.77 20.19
N ARG A 158 -2.48 8.71 20.19
CA ARG A 158 -2.91 9.38 18.94
C ARG A 158 -1.77 10.23 18.41
N LYS A 159 -1.03 10.79 19.35
CA LYS A 159 0.22 11.47 19.12
C LYS A 159 1.25 10.53 18.47
N ASP A 160 1.46 9.33 19.00
CA ASP A 160 2.42 8.37 18.43
C ASP A 160 2.04 7.96 17.01
N CYS A 161 0.75 7.72 16.73
CA CYS A 161 0.26 7.44 15.37
C CYS A 161 0.55 8.63 14.42
N LEU A 162 0.32 9.86 14.86
CA LEU A 162 0.58 11.05 14.06
C LEU A 162 2.09 11.30 13.86
N GLU A 163 2.92 11.01 14.86
CA GLU A 163 4.38 11.08 14.74
C GLU A 163 4.90 10.01 13.77
N ALA A 164 4.37 8.79 13.84
CA ALA A 164 4.65 7.73 12.87
C ALA A 164 4.23 8.16 11.45
N ALA A 165 3.02 8.69 11.29
CA ALA A 165 2.53 9.21 10.01
C ALA A 165 3.44 10.30 9.43
N GLN A 166 3.89 11.23 10.28
CA GLN A 166 4.82 12.29 9.87
C GLN A 166 6.16 11.72 9.41
N ASN A 167 6.69 10.74 10.14
CA ASN A 167 7.94 10.07 9.78
C ASN A 167 7.81 9.33 8.44
N TRP A 168 6.69 8.62 8.21
CA TRP A 168 6.43 7.95 6.94
C TRP A 168 6.30 8.94 5.77
N ALA A 169 5.55 10.04 5.92
CA ALA A 169 5.44 11.05 4.87
C ALA A 169 6.79 11.72 4.55
N LYS A 170 7.58 12.03 5.58
CA LYS A 170 8.94 12.58 5.43
C LYS A 170 9.87 11.58 4.71
N ASN A 171 9.81 10.31 5.08
CA ASN A 171 10.61 9.26 4.45
C ASN A 171 10.18 9.02 3.00
N ALA A 172 8.88 8.97 2.71
CA ALA A 172 8.35 8.86 1.35
C ALA A 172 8.89 9.97 0.45
N TYR A 173 8.83 11.23 0.92
CA TYR A 173 9.39 12.37 0.21
C TYR A 173 10.90 12.23 -0.01
N LYS A 174 11.66 11.81 1.01
CA LYS A 174 13.11 11.62 0.89
C LYS A 174 13.43 10.54 -0.14
N HIS A 175 12.83 9.36 -0.02
CA HIS A 175 13.06 8.24 -0.92
C HIS A 175 12.68 8.58 -2.37
N ALA A 176 11.54 9.25 -2.59
CA ALA A 176 11.13 9.67 -3.94
C ALA A 176 12.09 10.71 -4.54
N LYS A 177 12.69 11.58 -3.73
CA LYS A 177 13.65 12.58 -4.17
C LYS A 177 15.04 11.98 -4.46
N ASP A 178 15.44 10.96 -3.72
CA ASP A 178 16.76 10.32 -3.84
C ASP A 178 16.88 9.51 -5.15
N VAL A 179 15.76 9.12 -5.79
CA VAL A 179 15.75 8.50 -7.12
C VAL A 179 15.97 9.55 -8.21
N THR A 180 17.04 9.37 -9.00
CA THR A 180 17.48 10.31 -10.05
C THR A 180 17.88 9.58 -11.33
N GLY A 181 18.10 10.33 -12.41
CA GLY A 181 18.55 9.75 -13.68
C GLY A 181 17.50 8.85 -14.33
N ASN A 182 17.94 7.75 -14.94
CA ASN A 182 17.08 6.84 -15.70
C ASN A 182 16.10 6.05 -14.84
N ASP A 183 16.36 5.93 -13.54
CA ASP A 183 15.48 5.21 -12.61
C ASP A 183 14.29 6.05 -12.15
N ARG A 184 14.29 7.37 -12.42
CA ARG A 184 13.21 8.27 -12.04
C ARG A 184 12.07 8.20 -13.05
N THR A 185 10.89 7.84 -12.57
CA THR A 185 9.65 7.75 -13.38
C THR A 185 8.60 8.76 -12.91
N ALA A 186 7.51 8.89 -13.66
CA ALA A 186 6.36 9.71 -13.26
C ALA A 186 5.75 9.27 -11.91
N GLU A 187 5.86 7.99 -11.55
CA GLU A 187 5.42 7.48 -10.25
C GLU A 187 6.24 8.10 -9.10
N CYS A 188 7.56 8.25 -9.27
CA CYS A 188 8.40 8.95 -8.30
C CYS A 188 7.96 10.41 -8.12
N ASP A 189 7.60 11.08 -9.21
CA ASP A 189 7.17 12.48 -9.23
C ASP A 189 5.85 12.66 -8.48
N GLU A 190 4.87 11.80 -8.78
CA GLU A 190 3.58 11.79 -8.11
C GLU A 190 3.71 11.40 -6.63
N ALA A 191 4.46 10.35 -6.30
CA ALA A 191 4.68 9.93 -4.92
C ALA A 191 5.39 11.01 -4.09
N CYS A 192 6.33 11.76 -4.70
CA CYS A 192 6.97 12.91 -4.07
C CYS A 192 5.95 14.02 -3.75
N ALA A 193 5.04 14.31 -4.68
CA ALA A 193 4.03 15.35 -4.52
C ALA A 193 2.98 14.96 -3.47
N VAL A 194 2.51 13.72 -3.50
CA VAL A 194 1.59 13.15 -2.49
C VAL A 194 2.25 13.15 -1.10
N ALA A 195 3.54 12.80 -1.00
CA ALA A 195 4.25 12.83 0.28
C ALA A 195 4.26 14.21 0.94
N LEU A 196 4.38 15.29 0.14
CA LEU A 196 4.29 16.65 0.66
C LEU A 196 2.88 17.01 1.15
N VAL A 197 1.83 16.51 0.50
CA VAL A 197 0.45 16.69 0.96
C VAL A 197 0.23 15.95 2.27
N ASN A 198 0.56 14.66 2.34
CA ASN A 198 0.43 13.86 3.55
C ASN A 198 1.21 14.48 4.72
N TRP A 199 2.43 14.99 4.46
CA TRP A 199 3.22 15.67 5.49
C TRP A 199 2.53 16.97 5.95
N GLY A 200 1.94 17.72 5.02
CA GLY A 200 1.12 18.88 5.35
C GLY A 200 -0.09 18.53 6.22
N ASP A 201 -0.88 17.54 5.82
CA ASP A 201 -2.09 17.10 6.52
C ASP A 201 -1.77 16.64 7.95
N VAL A 202 -0.74 15.80 8.11
CA VAL A 202 -0.29 15.34 9.43
C VAL A 202 0.24 16.49 10.28
N ALA A 203 0.94 17.47 9.68
CA ALA A 203 1.40 18.64 10.41
C ALA A 203 0.22 19.49 10.94
N VAL A 204 -0.89 19.58 10.20
CA VAL A 204 -2.14 20.20 10.70
C VAL A 204 -2.69 19.41 11.89
N MET A 205 -2.76 18.09 11.79
CA MET A 205 -3.26 17.23 12.88
C MET A 205 -2.42 17.32 14.16
N LEU A 206 -1.11 17.58 14.02
CA LEU A 206 -0.18 17.83 15.13
C LEU A 206 -0.20 19.29 15.64
N GLY A 207 -1.01 20.17 15.04
CA GLY A 207 -1.05 21.59 15.38
C GLY A 207 0.12 22.43 14.85
N ASN A 208 1.01 21.86 14.03
CA ASN A 208 2.14 22.56 13.43
C ASN A 208 1.75 23.21 12.09
N ASN A 209 0.97 24.28 12.18
CA ASN A 209 0.42 24.99 11.02
C ASN A 209 1.49 25.64 10.13
N ASP A 210 2.63 26.06 10.70
CA ASP A 210 3.74 26.64 9.92
C ASP A 210 4.39 25.60 9.01
N LEU A 211 4.66 24.41 9.55
CA LEU A 211 5.15 23.29 8.75
C LEU A 211 4.13 22.91 7.68
N ALA A 212 2.85 22.81 8.03
CA ALA A 212 1.79 22.50 7.07
C ALA A 212 1.75 23.48 5.90
N ARG A 213 1.75 24.80 6.19
CA ARG A 213 1.81 25.85 5.15
C ARG A 213 3.04 25.70 4.25
N LYS A 214 4.21 25.43 4.84
CA LYS A 214 5.45 25.22 4.08
C LYS A 214 5.32 24.03 3.13
N LYS A 215 4.77 22.90 3.60
CA LYS A 215 4.65 21.67 2.81
C LYS A 215 3.61 21.78 1.70
N TYR A 216 2.45 22.38 1.94
CA TYR A 216 1.48 22.62 0.88
C TYR A 216 2.01 23.55 -0.21
N ARG A 217 2.69 24.65 0.15
CA ARG A 217 3.31 25.55 -0.84
C ARG A 217 4.36 24.83 -1.69
N GLN A 218 5.21 24.04 -1.04
CA GLN A 218 6.22 23.23 -1.73
C GLN A 218 5.56 22.23 -2.69
N CYS A 219 4.46 21.60 -2.28
CA CYS A 219 3.68 20.69 -3.11
C CYS A 219 3.10 21.42 -4.33
N ILE A 220 2.44 22.57 -4.15
CA ILE A 220 1.83 23.35 -5.23
C ILE A 220 2.87 23.74 -6.29
N GLU A 221 4.05 24.20 -5.87
CA GLU A 221 5.13 24.57 -6.78
C GLU A 221 5.61 23.36 -7.59
N MET A 222 5.87 22.24 -6.92
CA MET A 222 6.41 21.04 -7.54
C MET A 222 5.39 20.34 -8.44
N ALA A 223 4.20 20.06 -7.92
CA ALA A 223 3.11 19.42 -8.65
C ALA A 223 2.62 20.29 -9.84
N GLY A 224 2.74 21.61 -9.74
CA GLY A 224 2.46 22.52 -10.85
C GLY A 224 3.45 22.37 -12.01
N LYS A 225 4.76 22.20 -11.72
CA LYS A 225 5.79 21.95 -12.74
C LYS A 225 5.66 20.56 -13.37
N LEU A 226 5.13 19.60 -12.62
CA LEU A 226 4.92 18.21 -13.03
C LEU A 226 3.54 17.98 -13.66
N GLU A 227 2.72 19.02 -13.82
CA GLU A 227 1.37 18.93 -14.40
C GLU A 227 0.46 17.92 -13.68
N LEU A 228 0.48 17.90 -12.35
CA LEU A 228 -0.34 17.05 -11.48
C LEU A 228 -1.50 17.85 -10.85
N PRO A 229 -2.58 18.18 -11.61
CA PRO A 229 -3.61 19.12 -11.16
C PRO A 229 -4.41 18.61 -9.94
N HIS A 230 -4.60 17.30 -9.82
CA HIS A 230 -5.33 16.73 -8.69
C HIS A 230 -4.58 16.94 -7.36
N VAL A 231 -3.25 16.75 -7.36
CA VAL A 231 -2.40 17.00 -6.19
C VAL A 231 -2.34 18.49 -5.85
N VAL A 232 -2.22 19.37 -6.86
CA VAL A 232 -2.27 20.83 -6.65
C VAL A 232 -3.59 21.25 -5.99
N LYS A 233 -4.71 20.71 -6.46
CA LYS A 233 -6.05 20.97 -5.89
C LYS A 233 -6.11 20.54 -4.42
N GLN A 234 -5.60 19.36 -4.09
CA GLN A 234 -5.57 18.85 -2.71
C GLN A 234 -4.72 19.75 -1.80
N ALA A 235 -3.50 20.11 -2.21
CA ALA A 235 -2.62 20.99 -1.44
C ALA A 235 -3.20 22.39 -1.23
N ARG A 236 -3.87 22.96 -2.25
CA ARG A 236 -4.59 24.26 -2.12
C ARG A 236 -5.75 24.18 -1.13
N SER A 237 -6.50 23.08 -1.14
CA SER A 237 -7.58 22.83 -0.18
C SER A 237 -7.04 22.78 1.26
N GLY A 238 -5.95 22.05 1.48
CA GLY A 238 -5.26 22.00 2.78
C GLY A 238 -4.80 23.38 3.25
N LEU A 239 -4.23 24.19 2.34
CA LEU A 239 -3.77 25.54 2.65
C LEU A 239 -4.93 26.49 3.00
N ALA A 240 -6.04 26.42 2.26
CA ALA A 240 -7.22 27.27 2.48
C ALA A 240 -7.85 27.03 3.86
N LYS A 241 -7.89 25.77 4.32
CA LYS A 241 -8.38 25.42 5.67
C LYS A 241 -7.55 26.02 6.81
N LEU A 242 -6.30 26.40 6.55
CA LEU A 242 -5.41 27.04 7.54
C LEU A 242 -5.54 28.55 7.57
N THR A 243 -6.12 29.16 6.54
CA THR A 243 -6.36 30.60 6.45
C THR A 243 -7.77 31.01 6.87
N SER A 244 -8.70 30.05 6.92
CA SER A 244 -10.10 30.27 7.30
C SER A 244 -10.37 30.11 8.82
N LYS A 245 -9.32 30.10 9.65
CA LYS A 245 -9.37 30.08 11.12
C LYS A 245 -8.71 31.33 11.65
#